data_AF-A0A956IM04-F1
#
_entry.id   AF-A0A956IM04-F1
#
_cell.length_a   1.000
_cell.length_b   1.000
_cell.length_c   1.000
_cell.angle_alpha   90.00
_cell.angle_beta   90.00
_cell.angle_gamma   90.00
#
_symmetry.space_group_name_H-M   'P 1'
#
loop_
_entity.id
_entity.type
_entity.pdbx_description
1 polymer ?
#
loop_
_entity_poly.entity_id
_entity_poly.type
_entity_poly.pdbx_seq_one_letter_code
_entity_poly.pdbx_strand_id
1 'polypeptide(L)'
;MITEYVRYRIPDDQTDEFVSAYQRAAKVLDVSPFCIDYELARCEEEPARFTLRIHWTSVEEHLGGFRKSAEFPTFLAAVRPFIAHIEETQHYAPLLEPKPSVYDALGGAGAFFRLSKGIHEEMRRDALLGPMFAKAAEAHVPHLAMWLCEVFGGPRLYSETLGDISLMLQRHAGLEITDGQRERFVECVSRVVDRDVSDTEARKAIVSYFEWGTKIAQVNSKADHVPDPSAGVPRWGWGED
;
A
#
# COMPACT_ATOMS: atom_id res chain seq x y z
N MET A 1 10.77 15.54 3.04
CA MET A 1 11.31 14.81 1.88
C MET A 1 11.42 15.77 0.71
N ILE A 2 12.51 15.69 -0.03
CA ILE A 2 12.74 16.43 -1.29
C ILE A 2 13.35 15.49 -2.32
N THR A 3 13.12 15.78 -3.60
CA THR A 3 13.66 14.98 -4.71
C THR A 3 14.80 15.75 -5.36
N GLU A 4 16.00 15.16 -5.41
CA GLU A 4 17.07 15.64 -6.28
C GLU A 4 17.00 14.94 -7.63
N TYR A 5 17.02 15.71 -8.71
CA TYR A 5 17.28 15.17 -10.04
C TYR A 5 18.67 15.60 -10.48
N VAL A 6 19.47 14.61 -10.88
CA VAL A 6 20.73 14.81 -11.58
C VAL A 6 20.61 14.25 -12.98
N ARG A 7 20.65 15.13 -13.99
CA ARG A 7 20.57 14.72 -15.40
C ARG A 7 21.97 14.69 -15.99
N TYR A 8 22.25 13.62 -16.71
CA TYR A 8 23.51 13.40 -17.40
C TYR A 8 23.30 13.24 -18.89
N ARG A 9 24.29 13.66 -19.68
CA ARG A 9 24.51 13.22 -21.06
C ARG A 9 25.83 12.46 -21.13
N ILE A 10 25.77 11.13 -21.08
CA ILE A 10 26.93 10.25 -21.06
C ILE A 10 27.27 9.79 -22.48
N PRO A 11 28.53 9.93 -22.94
CA PRO A 11 28.99 9.34 -24.18
C PRO A 11 28.81 7.81 -24.20
N ASP A 12 28.45 7.26 -25.36
CA ASP A 12 28.15 5.82 -25.50
C ASP A 12 29.32 4.94 -25.01
N ASP A 13 30.57 5.36 -25.26
CA ASP A 13 31.80 4.65 -24.85
C ASP A 13 32.09 4.68 -23.34
N GLN A 14 31.38 5.52 -22.58
CA GLN A 14 31.52 5.66 -21.12
C GLN A 14 30.34 5.07 -20.34
N THR A 15 29.32 4.55 -21.03
CA THR A 15 28.05 4.13 -20.41
C THR A 15 28.24 3.01 -19.37
N ASP A 16 29.00 1.96 -19.71
CA ASP A 16 29.18 0.82 -18.80
C ASP A 16 29.98 1.22 -17.55
N GLU A 17 30.97 2.12 -17.71
CA GLU A 17 31.73 2.65 -16.59
C GLU A 17 30.87 3.53 -15.70
N PHE A 18 30.01 4.37 -16.28
CA PHE A 18 29.05 5.22 -15.57
C PHE A 18 28.08 4.41 -14.70
N VAL A 19 27.45 3.38 -15.28
CA VAL A 19 26.55 2.48 -14.54
C VAL A 19 27.32 1.76 -13.42
N SER A 20 28.50 1.24 -13.71
CA SER A 20 29.35 0.57 -12.70
C SER A 20 29.78 1.50 -11.58
N ALA A 21 30.04 2.78 -11.88
CA ALA A 21 30.36 3.80 -10.89
C ALA A 21 29.18 4.08 -9.97
N TYR A 22 27.96 4.19 -10.52
CA TYR A 22 26.76 4.38 -9.72
C TYR A 22 26.40 3.15 -8.88
N GLN A 23 26.68 1.92 -9.33
CA GLN A 23 26.56 0.73 -8.48
C GLN A 23 27.51 0.75 -7.26
N ARG A 24 28.66 1.42 -7.36
CA ARG A 24 29.55 1.63 -6.21
C ARG A 24 29.06 2.76 -5.32
N ALA A 25 28.62 3.86 -5.92
CA ALA A 25 28.09 5.03 -5.21
C ALA A 25 26.80 4.68 -4.43
N ALA A 26 25.94 3.83 -5.02
CA ALA A 26 24.74 3.25 -4.43
C ALA A 26 24.96 2.69 -3.02
N LYS A 27 26.07 1.95 -2.81
CA LYS A 27 26.41 1.37 -1.49
C LYS A 27 26.61 2.42 -0.39
N VAL A 28 27.00 3.63 -0.76
CA VAL A 28 27.14 4.76 0.18
C VAL A 28 25.78 5.38 0.46
N LEU A 29 24.90 5.46 -0.55
CA LEU A 29 23.53 5.93 -0.39
C LEU A 29 22.71 4.96 0.48
N ASP A 30 22.85 3.66 0.29
CA ASP A 30 22.11 2.60 1.02
C ASP A 30 22.27 2.67 2.55
N VAL A 31 23.41 3.15 3.03
CA VAL A 31 23.73 3.22 4.47
C VAL A 31 23.58 4.65 5.03
N SER A 32 23.25 5.63 4.19
CA SER A 32 23.11 7.02 4.60
C SER A 32 21.79 7.23 5.33
N PRO A 33 21.80 7.80 6.55
CA PRO A 33 20.55 8.11 7.27
C PRO A 33 19.78 9.27 6.62
N PHE A 34 20.39 9.99 5.67
CA PHE A 34 19.80 11.14 4.99
C PHE A 34 19.17 10.78 3.64
N CYS A 35 19.57 9.64 3.06
CA CYS A 35 19.05 9.14 1.79
C CYS A 35 17.88 8.19 2.07
N ILE A 36 16.71 8.49 1.52
CA ILE A 36 15.52 7.66 1.66
C ILE A 36 15.54 6.55 0.62
N ASP A 37 15.71 6.91 -0.66
CA ASP A 37 15.86 5.99 -1.78
C ASP A 37 16.51 6.71 -2.98
N TYR A 38 16.81 5.96 -4.04
CA TYR A 38 17.32 6.49 -5.30
C TYR A 38 16.99 5.59 -6.49
N GLU A 39 17.02 6.16 -7.69
CA GLU A 39 16.81 5.48 -8.96
C GLU A 39 17.74 6.08 -10.02
N LEU A 40 18.46 5.24 -10.76
CA LEU A 40 19.18 5.66 -11.96
C LEU A 40 18.48 5.08 -13.19
N ALA A 41 17.91 5.95 -14.01
CA ALA A 41 17.22 5.58 -15.24
C ALA A 41 17.97 6.05 -16.48
N ARG A 42 17.88 5.27 -17.55
CA ARG A 42 18.33 5.64 -18.91
C ARG A 42 17.10 5.96 -19.75
N CYS A 43 17.18 7.01 -20.55
CA CYS A 43 16.12 7.36 -21.50
C CYS A 43 16.13 6.36 -22.67
N GLU A 44 14.97 5.79 -23.00
CA GLU A 44 14.80 4.86 -24.12
C GLU A 44 14.88 5.60 -25.47
N GLU A 45 14.33 6.81 -25.54
CA GLU A 45 14.31 7.63 -26.75
C GLU A 45 15.67 8.30 -27.05
N GLU A 46 16.41 8.64 -26.01
CA GLU A 46 17.74 9.25 -26.09
C GLU A 46 18.74 8.49 -25.21
N PRO A 47 19.30 7.37 -25.69
CA PRO A 47 20.25 6.49 -24.99
C PRO A 47 21.39 7.14 -24.19
N ALA A 48 21.88 8.30 -24.65
CA ALA A 48 22.94 9.04 -23.98
C ALA A 48 22.46 9.77 -22.72
N ARG A 49 21.15 9.90 -22.49
CA ARG A 49 20.57 10.61 -21.35
C ARG A 49 20.28 9.68 -20.19
N PHE A 50 20.76 10.06 -19.02
CA PHE A 50 20.49 9.38 -17.77
C PHE A 50 19.93 10.37 -16.76
N THR A 51 19.00 9.89 -15.93
CA THR A 51 18.45 10.65 -14.81
C THR A 51 18.68 9.86 -13.54
N LEU A 52 19.43 10.44 -12.60
CA LEU A 52 19.48 9.98 -11.23
C LEU A 52 18.43 10.76 -10.43
N ARG A 53 17.50 10.05 -9.82
CA ARG A 53 16.59 10.58 -8.80
C ARG A 53 17.09 10.13 -7.43
N ILE A 54 17.21 11.05 -6.48
CA ILE A 54 17.47 10.72 -5.07
C ILE A 54 16.41 11.38 -4.19
N HIS A 55 15.79 10.61 -3.30
CA HIS A 55 14.96 11.17 -2.25
C HIS A 55 15.79 11.41 -1.00
N TRP A 56 15.84 12.68 -0.60
CA TRP A 56 16.50 13.10 0.63
C TRP A 56 15.45 13.44 1.69
N THR A 57 15.81 13.27 2.96
CA THR A 57 14.97 13.71 4.09
C THR A 57 14.65 15.21 4.01
N SER A 58 15.66 16.04 3.70
CA SER A 58 15.55 17.48 3.41
C SER A 58 16.76 18.02 2.63
N VAL A 59 16.65 19.24 2.08
CA VAL A 59 17.79 19.91 1.42
C VAL A 59 18.91 20.20 2.42
N GLU A 60 18.54 20.61 3.64
CA GLU A 60 19.49 20.89 4.71
C GLU A 60 20.29 19.65 5.10
N GLU A 61 19.63 18.51 5.28
CA GLU A 61 20.31 17.26 5.65
C GLU A 61 21.11 16.66 4.51
N HIS A 62 20.71 16.87 3.25
CA HIS A 62 21.57 16.53 2.11
C HIS A 62 22.86 17.38 2.12
N LEU A 63 22.73 18.71 2.12
CA LEU A 63 23.87 19.61 1.95
C LEU A 63 24.75 19.73 3.22
N GLY A 64 24.11 19.70 4.39
CA GLY A 64 24.74 19.82 5.70
C GLY A 64 25.07 18.49 6.36
N GLY A 65 24.30 17.43 6.07
CA GLY A 65 24.52 16.08 6.58
C GLY A 65 25.32 15.24 5.60
N PHE A 66 24.68 14.71 4.55
CA PHE A 66 25.30 13.75 3.62
C PHE A 66 26.58 14.30 2.99
N ARG A 67 26.57 15.51 2.41
CA ARG A 67 27.77 16.09 1.75
C ARG A 67 28.94 16.38 2.70
N LYS A 68 28.71 16.39 4.01
CA LYS A 68 29.73 16.60 5.04
C LYS A 68 30.04 15.33 5.84
N SER A 69 29.39 14.22 5.49
CA SER A 69 29.59 12.91 6.13
C SER A 69 30.96 12.32 5.82
N ALA A 70 31.38 11.33 6.61
CA ALA A 70 32.65 10.63 6.41
C ALA A 70 32.64 9.75 5.15
N GLU A 71 31.47 9.37 4.69
CA GLU A 71 31.24 8.47 3.56
C GLU A 71 31.20 9.22 2.21
N PHE A 72 30.90 10.52 2.23
CA PHE A 72 30.81 11.35 1.03
C PHE A 72 32.05 11.34 0.13
N PRO A 73 33.31 11.35 0.63
CA PRO A 73 34.48 11.24 -0.23
C PRO A 73 34.49 9.97 -1.09
N THR A 74 33.99 8.85 -0.56
CA THR A 74 33.86 7.59 -1.31
C THR A 74 32.82 7.71 -2.43
N PHE A 75 31.66 8.32 -2.11
CA PHE A 75 30.63 8.62 -3.12
C PHE A 75 31.18 9.54 -4.21
N LEU A 76 31.81 10.66 -3.81
CA LEU A 76 32.38 11.64 -4.72
C LEU A 76 33.46 11.03 -5.60
N ALA A 77 34.32 10.16 -5.07
CA ALA A 77 35.34 9.48 -5.87
C ALA A 77 34.75 8.62 -6.98
N ALA A 78 33.62 7.96 -6.74
CA ALA A 78 32.93 7.15 -7.74
C ALA A 78 32.30 8.02 -8.85
N VAL A 79 31.64 9.13 -8.50
CA VAL A 79 30.89 9.95 -9.47
C VAL A 79 31.74 11.05 -10.15
N ARG A 80 32.89 11.41 -9.58
CA ARG A 80 33.75 12.50 -10.06
C ARG A 80 34.07 12.44 -11.56
N PRO A 81 34.37 11.27 -12.18
CA PRO A 81 34.67 11.21 -13.61
C PRO A 81 33.55 11.75 -14.50
N PHE A 82 32.30 11.72 -14.02
CA PHE A 82 31.12 12.03 -14.81
C PHE A 82 30.51 13.41 -14.49
N ILE A 83 31.11 14.19 -13.59
CA ILE A 83 30.61 15.53 -13.23
C ILE A 83 30.54 16.47 -14.45
N ALA A 84 31.48 16.34 -15.38
CA ALA A 84 31.50 17.16 -16.60
C ALA A 84 30.31 16.89 -17.54
N HIS A 85 29.62 15.75 -17.36
CA HIS A 85 28.48 15.34 -18.16
C HIS A 85 27.13 15.70 -17.53
N ILE A 86 27.13 16.38 -16.38
CA ILE A 86 25.91 16.82 -15.70
C ILE A 86 25.28 17.99 -16.47
N GLU A 87 24.04 17.80 -16.91
CA GLU A 87 23.19 18.84 -17.50
C GLU A 87 22.36 19.57 -16.43
N GLU A 88 22.04 18.91 -15.30
CA GLU A 88 21.22 19.46 -14.22
C GLU A 88 21.56 18.83 -12.86
N THR A 89 21.51 19.62 -11.79
CA THR A 89 21.49 19.14 -10.39
C THR A 89 20.62 20.10 -9.58
N GLN A 90 19.38 19.70 -9.31
CA GLN A 90 18.39 20.56 -8.64
C GLN A 90 17.52 19.77 -7.67
N HIS A 91 17.03 20.45 -6.64
CA HIS A 91 16.09 19.92 -5.65
C HIS A 91 14.67 20.41 -5.94
N TYR A 92 13.71 19.48 -5.93
CA TYR A 92 12.30 19.73 -6.18
C TYR A 92 11.49 19.29 -4.96
N ALA A 93 10.55 20.15 -4.56
CA ALA A 93 9.53 19.75 -3.61
C ALA A 93 8.43 19.00 -4.37
N PRO A 94 8.00 17.81 -3.91
CA PRO A 94 6.85 17.15 -4.50
C PRO A 94 5.60 18.00 -4.26
N LEU A 95 4.88 18.35 -5.33
CA LEU A 95 3.61 19.08 -5.25
C LEU A 95 2.40 18.14 -5.32
N LEU A 96 2.61 16.93 -5.85
CA LEU A 96 1.61 15.90 -5.97
C LEU A 96 2.30 14.55 -5.80
N GLU A 97 1.81 13.76 -4.85
CA GLU A 97 2.26 12.39 -4.61
C GLU A 97 1.03 11.49 -4.64
N PRO A 98 1.17 10.24 -5.10
CA PRO A 98 0.08 9.27 -4.98
C PRO A 98 -0.28 9.13 -3.51
N LYS A 99 -1.57 9.29 -3.20
CA LYS A 99 -2.06 9.04 -1.84
C LYS A 99 -1.77 7.57 -1.51
N PRO A 100 -1.19 7.27 -0.33
CA PRO A 100 -1.00 5.88 0.09
C PRO A 100 -2.33 5.13 0.06
N SER A 101 -2.31 3.81 -0.13
CA SER A 101 -3.52 3.01 -0.03
C SER A 101 -4.14 3.14 1.38
N VAL A 102 -5.43 2.80 1.53
CA VAL A 102 -6.04 2.74 2.87
C VAL A 102 -5.31 1.69 3.73
N TYR A 103 -4.81 0.62 3.12
CA TYR A 103 -3.92 -0.35 3.76
C TYR A 103 -2.68 0.29 4.36
N ASP A 104 -1.92 1.04 3.57
CA ASP A 104 -0.66 1.66 4.00
C ASP A 104 -0.90 2.73 5.06
N ALA A 105 -1.91 3.59 4.85
CA ALA A 105 -2.22 4.68 5.76
C ALA A 105 -2.65 4.21 7.16
N LEU A 106 -3.24 3.02 7.27
CA LEU A 106 -3.62 2.44 8.57
C LEU A 106 -2.50 1.63 9.23
N GLY A 107 -1.34 1.46 8.58
CA GLY A 107 -0.21 0.69 9.12
C GLY A 107 -0.25 -0.79 8.75
N GLY A 108 -0.87 -1.13 7.63
CA GLY A 108 -0.78 -2.43 6.98
C GLY A 108 -1.44 -3.60 7.72
N ALA A 109 -0.92 -4.81 7.51
CA ALA A 109 -1.59 -6.06 7.89
C ALA A 109 -1.93 -6.15 9.40
N GLY A 110 -1.04 -5.63 10.25
CA GLY A 110 -1.27 -5.63 11.69
C GLY A 110 -2.50 -4.80 12.10
N ALA A 111 -2.76 -3.68 11.42
CA ALA A 111 -3.94 -2.87 11.66
C ALA A 111 -5.22 -3.57 11.20
N PHE A 112 -5.20 -4.18 10.02
CA PHE A 112 -6.36 -4.92 9.50
C PHE A 112 -6.68 -6.18 10.29
N PHE A 113 -5.68 -6.85 10.88
CA PHE A 113 -5.92 -7.94 11.82
C PHE A 113 -6.64 -7.45 13.08
N ARG A 114 -6.17 -6.34 13.68
CA ARG A 114 -6.84 -5.74 14.85
C ARG A 114 -8.26 -5.29 14.53
N LEU A 115 -8.46 -4.63 13.40
CA LEU A 115 -9.79 -4.21 12.92
C LEU A 115 -10.72 -5.41 12.74
N SER A 116 -10.27 -6.46 12.05
CA SER A 116 -11.06 -7.68 11.81
C SER A 116 -11.43 -8.39 13.11
N LYS A 117 -10.49 -8.45 14.06
CA LYS A 117 -10.74 -8.99 15.41
C LYS A 117 -11.78 -8.15 16.15
N GLY A 118 -11.61 -6.82 16.16
CA GLY A 118 -12.55 -5.89 16.81
C GLY A 118 -13.97 -6.01 16.24
N ILE A 119 -14.11 -6.08 14.92
CA ILE A 119 -15.38 -6.32 14.23
C ILE A 119 -15.98 -7.64 14.69
N HIS A 120 -15.23 -8.75 14.60
CA HIS A 120 -15.74 -10.06 14.99
C HIS A 120 -16.22 -10.11 16.44
N GLU A 121 -15.47 -9.50 17.36
CA GLU A 121 -15.85 -9.43 18.76
C GLU A 121 -17.09 -8.56 19.02
N GLU A 122 -17.24 -7.44 18.31
CA GLU A 122 -18.46 -6.60 18.36
C GLU A 122 -19.67 -7.39 17.86
N MET A 123 -19.55 -8.09 16.73
CA MET A 123 -20.62 -8.94 16.18
C MET A 123 -21.04 -10.05 17.13
N ARG A 124 -20.08 -10.69 17.82
CA ARG A 124 -20.36 -11.74 18.80
C ARG A 124 -21.14 -11.26 20.01
N ARG A 125 -21.00 -9.98 20.38
CA ARG A 125 -21.71 -9.36 21.51
C ARG A 125 -23.09 -8.85 21.13
N ASP A 126 -23.35 -8.63 19.84
CA ASP A 126 -24.63 -8.15 19.37
C ASP A 126 -25.73 -9.23 19.49
N ALA A 127 -26.93 -8.83 19.89
CA ALA A 127 -28.04 -9.75 20.14
C ALA A 127 -28.59 -10.39 18.85
N LEU A 128 -28.57 -9.68 17.72
CA LEU A 128 -29.09 -10.17 16.45
C LEU A 128 -28.04 -11.00 15.71
N LEU A 129 -26.78 -10.54 15.71
CA LEU A 129 -25.70 -11.15 14.94
C LEU A 129 -24.93 -12.22 15.73
N GLY A 130 -24.87 -12.10 17.06
CA GLY A 130 -24.10 -12.99 17.94
C GLY A 130 -24.34 -14.49 17.70
N PRO A 131 -25.59 -14.97 17.56
CA PRO A 131 -25.85 -16.39 17.26
C PRO A 131 -25.25 -16.89 15.94
N MET A 132 -25.08 -16.03 14.94
CA MET A 132 -24.42 -16.37 13.68
C MET A 132 -22.91 -16.44 13.86
N PHE A 133 -22.31 -15.40 14.46
CA PHE A 133 -20.86 -15.31 14.66
C PHE A 133 -20.32 -16.27 15.73
N ALA A 134 -21.15 -16.75 16.64
CA ALA A 134 -20.80 -17.81 17.58
C ALA A 134 -20.46 -19.14 16.89
N LYS A 135 -20.95 -19.35 15.67
CA LYS A 135 -20.67 -20.54 14.84
C LYS A 135 -19.51 -20.34 13.87
N ALA A 136 -18.90 -19.15 13.85
CA ALA A 136 -17.78 -18.87 12.95
C ALA A 136 -16.60 -19.80 13.25
N ALA A 137 -15.93 -20.26 12.19
CA ALA A 137 -14.70 -21.04 12.33
C ALA A 137 -13.59 -20.20 12.98
N GLU A 138 -12.64 -20.85 13.66
CA GLU A 138 -11.48 -20.18 14.27
C GLU A 138 -10.69 -19.33 13.25
N ALA A 139 -10.63 -19.80 12.00
CA ALA A 139 -9.94 -19.12 10.90
C ALA A 139 -10.69 -17.87 10.37
N HIS A 140 -11.89 -17.56 10.85
CA HIS A 140 -12.70 -16.44 10.33
C HIS A 140 -11.97 -15.09 10.44
N VAL A 141 -11.39 -14.76 11.60
CA VAL A 141 -10.68 -13.48 11.79
C VAL A 141 -9.43 -13.38 10.89
N PRO A 142 -8.53 -14.38 10.84
CA PRO A 142 -7.43 -14.38 9.88
C PRO A 142 -7.88 -14.22 8.42
N HIS A 143 -8.93 -14.94 8.00
CA HIS A 143 -9.44 -14.86 6.62
C HIS A 143 -10.03 -13.48 6.30
N LEU A 144 -10.80 -12.91 7.22
CA LEU A 144 -11.32 -11.54 7.08
C LEU A 144 -10.18 -10.52 7.00
N ALA A 145 -9.13 -10.67 7.83
CA ALA A 145 -7.98 -9.78 7.79
C ALA A 145 -7.26 -9.83 6.44
N MET A 146 -6.98 -11.03 5.90
CA MET A 146 -6.37 -11.19 4.58
C MET A 146 -7.25 -10.57 3.48
N TRP A 147 -8.56 -10.81 3.55
CA TRP A 147 -9.53 -10.26 2.61
C TRP A 147 -9.47 -8.72 2.60
N LEU A 148 -9.60 -8.09 3.78
CA LEU A 148 -9.59 -6.63 3.87
C LEU A 148 -8.22 -6.04 3.51
N CYS A 149 -7.10 -6.71 3.82
CA CYS A 149 -5.79 -6.27 3.37
C CYS A 149 -5.74 -6.12 1.84
N GLU A 150 -6.19 -7.15 1.11
CA GLU A 150 -6.19 -7.14 -0.35
C GLU A 150 -7.19 -6.12 -0.91
N VAL A 151 -8.38 -6.00 -0.29
CA VAL A 151 -9.39 -5.02 -0.70
C VAL A 151 -8.85 -3.59 -0.65
N PHE A 152 -8.18 -3.21 0.43
CA PHE A 152 -7.77 -1.83 0.70
C PHE A 152 -6.39 -1.46 0.14
N GLY A 153 -5.89 -2.24 -0.82
CA GLY A 153 -4.68 -1.95 -1.59
C GLY A 153 -3.39 -2.56 -1.03
N GLY A 154 -3.49 -3.48 -0.07
CA GLY A 154 -2.36 -4.26 0.42
C GLY A 154 -1.99 -5.44 -0.50
N PRO A 155 -1.04 -6.29 -0.07
CA PRO A 155 -0.66 -7.48 -0.82
C PRO A 155 -1.84 -8.45 -1.01
N ARG A 156 -1.77 -9.30 -2.04
CA ARG A 156 -2.83 -10.27 -2.42
C ARG A 156 -2.91 -11.48 -1.48
N LEU A 157 -2.88 -11.23 -0.17
CA LEU A 157 -2.79 -12.26 0.86
C LEU A 157 -3.96 -13.24 0.81
N TYR A 158 -5.17 -12.76 0.51
CA TYR A 158 -6.34 -13.63 0.45
C TYR A 158 -6.27 -14.53 -0.78
N SER A 159 -6.11 -13.93 -1.96
CA SER A 159 -6.11 -14.68 -3.21
C SER A 159 -4.92 -15.65 -3.30
N GLU A 160 -3.73 -15.24 -2.87
CA GLU A 160 -2.55 -16.11 -2.94
C GLU A 160 -2.58 -17.25 -1.91
N THR A 161 -3.28 -17.07 -0.78
CA THR A 161 -3.33 -18.08 0.30
C THR A 161 -4.56 -18.99 0.20
N LEU A 162 -5.72 -18.43 -0.15
CA LEU A 162 -7.02 -19.09 -0.11
C LEU A 162 -7.64 -19.30 -1.50
N GLY A 163 -6.94 -18.90 -2.56
CA GLY A 163 -7.34 -19.09 -3.95
C GLY A 163 -8.07 -17.90 -4.53
N ASP A 164 -9.37 -18.01 -4.74
CA ASP A 164 -10.19 -16.93 -5.27
C ASP A 164 -11.32 -16.59 -4.30
N ILE A 165 -12.26 -15.76 -4.76
CA ILE A 165 -13.42 -15.34 -3.99
C ILE A 165 -14.35 -16.50 -3.56
N SER A 166 -14.23 -17.69 -4.16
CA SER A 166 -15.17 -18.81 -3.97
C SER A 166 -15.31 -19.24 -2.51
N LEU A 167 -14.22 -19.24 -1.73
CA LEU A 167 -14.31 -19.61 -0.32
C LEU A 167 -15.18 -18.61 0.45
N MET A 168 -15.03 -17.30 0.21
CA MET A 168 -15.86 -16.27 0.83
C MET A 168 -17.34 -16.48 0.46
N LEU A 169 -17.63 -16.69 -0.83
CA LEU A 169 -19.00 -16.90 -1.32
C LEU A 169 -19.63 -18.15 -0.70
N GLN A 170 -18.89 -19.26 -0.63
CA GLN A 170 -19.34 -20.50 0.00
C GLN A 170 -19.70 -20.30 1.48
N ARG A 171 -18.97 -19.45 2.22
CA ARG A 171 -19.25 -19.17 3.64
C ARG A 171 -20.51 -18.34 3.85
N HIS A 172 -20.96 -17.61 2.84
CA HIS A 172 -22.17 -16.79 2.91
C HIS A 172 -23.40 -17.45 2.29
N ALA A 173 -23.20 -18.41 1.38
CA ALA A 173 -24.28 -19.14 0.71
C ALA A 173 -25.25 -19.81 1.71
N GLY A 174 -26.55 -19.64 1.49
CA GLY A 174 -27.61 -20.25 2.28
C GLY A 174 -27.80 -19.66 3.69
N LEU A 175 -27.10 -18.56 4.04
CA LEU A 175 -27.29 -17.88 5.32
C LEU A 175 -28.61 -17.10 5.40
N GLU A 176 -29.27 -16.84 4.26
CA GLU A 176 -30.52 -16.06 4.17
C GLU A 176 -30.44 -14.73 4.93
N ILE A 177 -29.39 -13.95 4.67
CA ILE A 177 -29.12 -12.68 5.35
C ILE A 177 -30.30 -11.72 5.11
N THR A 178 -30.87 -11.23 6.21
CA THR A 178 -31.99 -10.27 6.20
C THR A 178 -31.49 -8.82 6.16
N ASP A 179 -32.34 -7.88 5.76
CA ASP A 179 -32.01 -6.45 5.78
C ASP A 179 -31.60 -5.99 7.18
N GLY A 180 -32.34 -6.41 8.21
CA GLY A 180 -32.01 -6.09 9.61
C GLY A 180 -30.65 -6.62 10.05
N GLN A 181 -30.26 -7.82 9.61
CA GLN A 181 -28.92 -8.36 9.89
C GLN A 181 -27.83 -7.58 9.13
N ARG A 182 -28.09 -7.23 7.86
CA ARG A 182 -27.16 -6.46 7.03
C ARG A 182 -26.91 -5.07 7.61
N GLU A 183 -27.97 -4.34 7.94
CA GLU A 183 -27.90 -3.00 8.52
C GLU A 183 -27.21 -3.03 9.88
N ARG A 184 -27.57 -4.00 10.72
CA ARG A 184 -26.91 -4.18 12.02
C ARG A 184 -25.43 -4.49 11.89
N PHE A 185 -25.04 -5.24 10.87
CA PHE A 185 -23.63 -5.53 10.61
C PHE A 185 -22.86 -4.23 10.33
N VAL A 186 -23.38 -3.38 9.44
CA VAL A 186 -22.75 -2.08 9.15
C VAL A 186 -22.66 -1.22 10.41
N GLU A 187 -23.72 -1.15 11.23
CA GLU A 187 -23.68 -0.42 12.51
C GLU A 187 -22.56 -0.90 13.44
N CYS A 188 -22.40 -2.23 13.60
CA CYS A 188 -21.36 -2.81 14.42
C CYS A 188 -19.96 -2.50 13.87
N VAL A 189 -19.77 -2.57 12.54
CA VAL A 189 -18.52 -2.16 11.90
C VAL A 189 -18.23 -0.68 12.19
N SER A 190 -19.19 0.21 11.99
CA SER A 190 -19.02 1.64 12.21
C SER A 190 -18.56 1.96 13.63
N ARG A 191 -19.13 1.30 14.65
CA ARG A 191 -18.67 1.46 16.05
C ARG A 191 -17.21 1.09 16.26
N VAL A 192 -16.75 0.00 15.64
CA VAL A 192 -15.36 -0.44 15.76
C VAL A 192 -14.43 0.51 15.02
N VAL A 193 -14.79 0.90 13.81
CA VAL A 193 -14.03 1.85 12.99
C VAL A 193 -13.91 3.20 13.69
N ASP A 194 -15.00 3.72 14.27
CA ASP A 194 -14.99 4.99 15.01
C ASP A 194 -14.11 4.97 16.25
N ARG A 195 -14.01 3.81 16.90
CA ARG A 195 -13.18 3.60 18.09
C ARG A 195 -11.70 3.45 17.73
N ASP A 196 -11.38 2.67 16.68
CA ASP A 196 -10.04 2.13 16.48
C ASP A 196 -9.26 2.80 15.33
N VAL A 197 -9.93 3.54 14.44
CA VAL A 197 -9.30 4.23 13.29
C VAL A 197 -9.29 5.73 13.53
N SER A 198 -8.15 6.40 13.55
CA SER A 198 -8.10 7.86 13.80
C SER A 198 -8.38 8.72 12.56
N ASP A 199 -8.03 8.24 11.37
CA ASP A 199 -8.18 8.98 10.11
C ASP A 199 -9.64 8.97 9.63
N THR A 200 -10.26 10.16 9.55
CA THR A 200 -11.66 10.35 9.17
C THR A 200 -11.97 9.86 7.75
N GLU A 201 -11.07 10.03 6.80
CA GLU A 201 -11.29 9.59 5.42
C GLU A 201 -11.15 8.06 5.31
N ALA A 202 -10.23 7.47 6.08
CA ALA A 202 -10.13 6.01 6.16
C ALA A 202 -11.38 5.39 6.79
N ARG A 203 -11.97 6.02 7.81
CA ARG A 203 -13.25 5.58 8.38
C ARG A 203 -14.34 5.52 7.33
N LYS A 204 -14.52 6.60 6.56
CA LYS A 204 -15.51 6.67 5.48
C LYS A 204 -15.29 5.59 4.43
N ALA A 205 -14.05 5.41 3.99
CA ALA A 205 -13.68 4.39 3.00
C ALA A 205 -14.00 2.97 3.47
N ILE A 206 -13.69 2.65 4.73
CA ILE A 206 -13.98 1.33 5.30
C ILE A 206 -15.49 1.11 5.42
N VAL A 207 -16.23 2.08 5.97
CA VAL A 207 -17.68 1.95 6.15
C VAL A 207 -18.39 1.82 4.81
N SER A 208 -18.04 2.63 3.80
CA SER A 208 -18.65 2.57 2.47
C SER A 208 -18.40 1.22 1.77
N TYR A 209 -17.19 0.66 1.92
CA TYR A 209 -16.91 -0.69 1.45
C TYR A 209 -17.82 -1.72 2.10
N PHE A 210 -18.00 -1.68 3.42
CA PHE A 210 -18.87 -2.63 4.11
C PHE A 210 -20.36 -2.43 3.77
N GLU A 211 -20.82 -1.20 3.57
CA GLU A 211 -22.17 -0.92 3.07
C GLU A 211 -22.42 -1.52 1.69
N TRP A 212 -21.45 -1.42 0.77
CA TRP A 212 -21.53 -2.05 -0.54
C TRP A 212 -21.41 -3.58 -0.43
N GLY A 213 -20.37 -4.07 0.25
CA GLY A 213 -20.04 -5.48 0.34
C GLY A 213 -21.11 -6.31 1.03
N THR A 214 -21.79 -5.75 2.03
CA THR A 214 -22.90 -6.44 2.71
C THR A 214 -24.14 -6.58 1.82
N LYS A 215 -24.38 -5.67 0.87
CA LYS A 215 -25.44 -5.85 -0.16
C LYS A 215 -25.09 -7.02 -1.08
N ILE A 216 -23.82 -7.13 -1.49
CA ILE A 216 -23.35 -8.26 -2.31
C ILE A 216 -23.45 -9.57 -1.54
N ALA A 217 -23.02 -9.60 -0.28
CA ALA A 217 -23.11 -10.78 0.58
C ALA A 217 -24.57 -11.22 0.81
N GLN A 218 -25.49 -10.25 0.95
CA GLN A 218 -26.92 -10.52 1.10
C GLN A 218 -27.48 -11.23 -0.14
N VAL A 219 -27.18 -10.75 -1.34
CA VAL A 219 -27.59 -11.39 -2.61
C VAL A 219 -27.01 -12.81 -2.70
N ASN A 220 -25.72 -12.96 -2.40
CA ASN A 220 -25.04 -14.27 -2.44
C ASN A 220 -25.49 -15.24 -1.34
N SER A 221 -26.21 -14.78 -0.33
CA SER A 221 -26.71 -15.63 0.75
C SER A 221 -27.99 -16.40 0.40
N LYS A 222 -28.65 -16.06 -0.72
CA LYS A 222 -29.90 -16.68 -1.16
C LYS A 222 -29.66 -18.08 -1.71
N ALA A 223 -30.54 -19.02 -1.34
CA ALA A 223 -30.40 -20.44 -1.72
C ALA A 223 -30.42 -20.69 -3.25
N ASP A 224 -31.07 -19.82 -4.01
CA ASP A 224 -31.21 -19.91 -5.48
C ASP A 224 -30.18 -19.05 -6.24
N HIS A 225 -29.35 -18.28 -5.54
CA HIS A 225 -28.31 -17.48 -6.18
C HIS A 225 -27.09 -18.34 -6.52
N VAL A 226 -26.61 -18.24 -7.75
CA VAL A 226 -25.34 -18.83 -8.19
C VAL A 226 -24.28 -17.72 -8.17
N PRO A 227 -23.33 -17.76 -7.23
CA PRO A 227 -22.29 -16.73 -7.15
C PRO A 227 -21.40 -16.72 -8.40
N ASP A 228 -20.92 -15.53 -8.80
CA ASP A 228 -19.93 -15.38 -9.87
C ASP A 228 -18.51 -15.43 -9.29
N PRO A 229 -17.77 -16.55 -9.45
CA PRO A 229 -16.40 -16.65 -8.95
C PRO A 229 -15.40 -15.78 -9.73
N SER A 230 -15.77 -15.29 -10.92
CA SER A 230 -14.88 -14.44 -11.74
C SER A 230 -14.79 -12.99 -11.24
N ALA A 231 -15.65 -12.59 -10.30
CA ALA A 231 -15.65 -11.25 -9.72
C ALA A 231 -14.36 -10.91 -8.94
N GLY A 232 -13.65 -11.93 -8.43
CA GLY A 232 -12.39 -11.75 -7.70
C GLY A 232 -12.52 -10.97 -6.38
N VAL A 233 -11.39 -10.66 -5.75
CA VAL A 233 -11.37 -9.75 -4.58
C VAL A 233 -11.53 -8.31 -5.08
N PRO A 234 -12.54 -7.55 -4.61
CA PRO A 234 -12.73 -6.18 -5.06
C PRO A 234 -11.58 -5.29 -4.57
N ARG A 235 -11.26 -4.23 -5.32
CA ARG A 235 -10.34 -3.17 -4.86
C ARG A 235 -11.13 -1.95 -4.42
N TRP A 236 -10.80 -1.41 -3.25
CA TRP A 236 -11.49 -0.27 -2.67
C TRP A 236 -10.49 0.79 -2.20
N GLY A 237 -10.61 2.00 -2.76
CA GLY A 237 -9.76 3.14 -2.44
C GLY A 237 -10.33 4.01 -1.31
N TRP A 238 -9.99 5.30 -1.34
CA TRP A 238 -10.42 6.29 -0.35
C TRP A 238 -11.87 6.77 -0.50
N GLY A 239 -12.60 6.25 -1.48
CA GLY A 239 -13.97 6.67 -1.75
C GLY A 239 -14.04 8.01 -2.49
N GLU A 240 -13.63 8.02 -3.76
CA GLU A 240 -14.07 8.96 -4.80
C GLU A 240 -14.00 8.16 -6.12
N ASP A 241 -15.17 7.90 -6.71
CA ASP A 241 -15.33 7.93 -8.17
C ASP A 241 -15.90 9.31 -8.52
#